data_AF-A0A1S2PXU3-F1
#
_entry.id   AF-A0A1S2PXU3-F1
#
_cell.length_a   1.000
_cell.length_b   1.000
_cell.length_c   1.000
_cell.angle_alpha   90.00
_cell.angle_beta   90.00
_cell.angle_gamma   90.00
#
_symmetry.space_group_name_H-M   'P 1'
#
loop_
_entity.id
_entity.type
_entity.pdbx_description
1 polymer ?
#
loop_
_entity_poly.entity_id
_entity_poly.type
_entity_poly.pdbx_seq_one_letter_code
_entity_poly.pdbx_strand_id
1 'polypeptide(L)'
;MGAQRSGARTRRSTVVAVAAVVSAALAVGPGFAVTPAAPPPDPPAPVTPTTPTAPATATTPATPATPATPATPATPAPTPTKAAVPPFGAFLDSGPLGVARMALLSHWLGGTELKVAHTYLPGERWSDIEGAPGFLDVWARWRRDKADRTLVLNVPMQQHNEDHVSDAGVGWLLRQGAAGAFDEHFRTLAERLVKLRVPDTVIVLGWEMNGATYTHRCGPDPESWKAYWNRIVTTMRAVPGQKFRFDFTPSRGRDAVPWTECYPGDRTVDIIGMDSYDQPTGESFDEQVKEPYGLQQHVDFAKSHGKPISYPEWGLFRNGDNATYMKRMLDWMDEHKPLYNTLTDYCPHGVWQCSANPLSSRIYRSALYDLPVQQVPATPAPATTPAATPTPAATVPLGAKPVAAAEPPDGCSPVDLGEWVEHWLGGKLCVRFDWWSGDR
;
A
#
# COMPACT_ATOMS: atom_id res chain seq x y z
N MET A 1 -49.92 66.28 -4.56
CA MET A 1 -50.80 66.54 -5.72
C MET A 1 -50.19 65.77 -6.89
N GLY A 2 -50.85 64.98 -7.73
CA GLY A 2 -52.25 64.57 -7.87
C GLY A 2 -52.50 64.10 -9.33
N ALA A 3 -53.35 63.07 -9.55
CA ALA A 3 -53.86 62.58 -10.85
C ALA A 3 -52.98 61.72 -11.81
N GLN A 4 -53.07 60.38 -11.65
CA GLN A 4 -53.62 59.40 -12.63
C GLN A 4 -53.84 59.86 -14.11
N ARG A 5 -53.36 59.17 -15.18
CA ARG A 5 -53.87 57.91 -15.84
C ARG A 5 -53.12 57.72 -17.21
N SER A 6 -53.19 56.64 -18.01
CA SER A 6 -53.50 55.19 -17.84
C SER A 6 -53.42 54.42 -19.19
N GLY A 7 -52.86 53.20 -19.23
CA GLY A 7 -52.97 52.21 -20.36
C GLY A 7 -51.70 52.01 -21.22
N ALA A 8 -51.39 50.82 -21.77
CA ALA A 8 -52.04 49.50 -21.63
C ALA A 8 -51.10 48.30 -21.97
N ARG A 9 -51.35 47.16 -21.30
CA ARG A 9 -51.04 45.75 -21.65
C ARG A 9 -49.61 45.31 -22.03
N THR A 10 -49.02 44.55 -21.12
CA THR A 10 -47.97 43.54 -21.33
C THR A 10 -48.48 42.28 -22.03
N ARG A 11 -47.58 41.56 -22.73
CA ARG A 11 -47.60 40.08 -22.88
C ARG A 11 -46.18 39.55 -23.04
N ARG A 12 -45.82 38.55 -22.23
CA ARG A 12 -44.58 37.76 -22.34
C ARG A 12 -44.83 36.59 -23.27
N SER A 13 -43.84 36.21 -24.08
CA SER A 13 -43.85 34.97 -24.85
C SER A 13 -42.99 33.91 -24.17
N THR A 14 -43.62 32.79 -23.80
CA THR A 14 -42.96 31.60 -23.27
C THR A 14 -42.38 30.78 -24.42
N VAL A 15 -41.11 30.38 -24.33
CA VAL A 15 -40.52 29.41 -25.28
C VAL A 15 -40.81 28.00 -24.76
N VAL A 16 -41.44 27.19 -25.60
CA VAL A 16 -41.67 25.75 -25.37
C VAL A 16 -40.64 24.98 -26.19
N ALA A 17 -39.82 24.17 -25.52
CA ALA A 17 -38.93 23.22 -26.20
C ALA A 17 -39.70 21.93 -26.51
N VAL A 18 -39.69 21.50 -27.77
CA VAL A 18 -40.31 20.24 -28.22
C VAL A 18 -39.25 19.15 -28.23
N ALA A 19 -39.49 18.07 -27.48
CA ALA A 19 -38.66 16.87 -27.54
C ALA A 19 -39.02 16.03 -28.77
N ALA A 20 -38.03 15.71 -29.60
CA ALA A 20 -38.17 14.79 -30.72
C ALA A 20 -37.66 13.39 -30.32
N VAL A 21 -38.58 12.42 -30.24
CA VAL A 21 -38.23 11.00 -30.07
C VAL A 21 -38.06 10.37 -31.44
N VAL A 22 -36.87 9.83 -31.73
CA VAL A 22 -36.59 9.07 -32.96
C VAL A 22 -36.48 7.60 -32.60
N SER A 23 -37.52 6.83 -32.93
CA SER A 23 -37.53 5.37 -32.80
C SER A 23 -36.88 4.72 -34.02
N ALA A 24 -35.75 4.04 -33.84
CA ALA A 24 -35.16 3.18 -34.86
C ALA A 24 -35.63 1.74 -34.66
N ALA A 25 -36.55 1.27 -35.53
CA ALA A 25 -36.92 -0.14 -35.59
C ALA A 25 -35.99 -0.88 -36.55
N LEU A 26 -35.29 -1.90 -36.06
CA LEU A 26 -34.57 -2.87 -36.90
C LEU A 26 -35.33 -4.20 -36.91
N ALA A 27 -35.59 -4.71 -38.11
CA ALA A 27 -36.45 -5.86 -38.34
C ALA A 27 -35.71 -7.19 -38.08
N VAL A 28 -36.42 -8.14 -37.47
CA VAL A 28 -35.97 -9.52 -37.32
C VAL A 28 -36.40 -10.33 -38.55
N GLY A 29 -35.44 -10.91 -39.26
CA GLY A 29 -35.65 -11.91 -40.31
C GLY A 29 -35.13 -13.29 -39.87
N PRO A 30 -35.79 -14.40 -40.25
CA PRO A 30 -35.45 -15.73 -39.73
C PRO A 30 -34.23 -16.32 -40.44
N GLY A 31 -33.20 -16.69 -39.66
CA GLY A 31 -31.97 -17.32 -40.14
C GLY A 31 -31.59 -18.55 -39.33
N PHE A 32 -31.90 -19.73 -39.88
CA PHE A 32 -31.36 -21.07 -39.63
C PHE A 32 -30.63 -21.34 -38.30
N ALA A 33 -31.27 -22.16 -37.45
CA ALA A 33 -30.60 -22.80 -36.32
C ALA A 33 -29.55 -23.81 -36.79
N VAL A 34 -28.28 -23.55 -36.47
CA VAL A 34 -27.20 -24.55 -36.57
C VAL A 34 -27.12 -25.29 -35.24
N THR A 35 -27.45 -26.58 -35.26
CA THR A 35 -27.29 -27.48 -34.11
C THR A 35 -25.80 -27.65 -33.77
N PRO A 36 -25.38 -27.54 -32.49
CA PRO A 36 -24.07 -27.97 -32.08
C PRO A 36 -23.91 -29.48 -32.32
N ALA A 37 -22.83 -29.88 -33.00
CA ALA A 37 -22.48 -31.29 -33.13
C ALA A 37 -22.05 -31.86 -31.77
N ALA A 38 -22.40 -33.11 -31.49
CA ALA A 38 -21.99 -33.80 -30.28
C ALA A 38 -20.45 -33.96 -30.20
N PRO A 39 -19.86 -33.96 -28.99
CA PRO A 39 -18.44 -34.25 -28.83
C PRO A 39 -18.12 -35.71 -29.23
N PRO A 40 -16.91 -35.98 -29.75
CA PRO A 40 -16.48 -37.35 -30.04
C PRO A 40 -16.34 -38.18 -28.75
N PRO A 41 -16.49 -39.51 -28.81
CA PRO A 41 -16.33 -40.39 -27.66
C PRO A 41 -14.86 -40.46 -27.20
N ASP A 42 -14.66 -40.56 -25.88
CA ASP A 42 -13.34 -40.67 -25.27
C ASP A 42 -12.57 -41.94 -25.71
N PRO A 43 -11.24 -41.88 -25.88
CA PRO A 43 -10.42 -43.06 -26.09
C PRO A 43 -10.34 -43.93 -24.82
N PRO A 44 -10.26 -45.27 -24.96
CA PRO A 44 -10.19 -46.17 -23.80
C PRO A 44 -8.88 -45.97 -23.02
N ALA A 45 -9.00 -45.94 -21.68
CA ALA A 45 -7.88 -45.74 -20.77
C ALA A 45 -6.82 -46.88 -20.87
N PRO A 46 -5.51 -46.58 -20.80
CA PRO A 46 -4.47 -47.61 -20.75
C PRO A 46 -4.54 -48.40 -19.44
N VAL A 47 -4.55 -49.73 -19.55
CA VAL A 47 -4.41 -50.64 -18.40
C VAL A 47 -2.99 -50.58 -17.84
N THR A 48 -2.87 -50.30 -16.55
CA THR A 48 -1.61 -50.36 -15.79
C THR A 48 -1.18 -51.82 -15.54
N PRO A 49 0.05 -52.22 -15.87
CA PRO A 49 0.57 -53.54 -15.49
C PRO A 49 0.80 -53.64 -13.98
N THR A 50 0.49 -54.81 -13.41
CA THR A 50 0.71 -55.13 -12.00
C THR A 50 2.19 -55.41 -11.71
N THR A 51 2.73 -54.77 -10.67
CA THR A 51 4.09 -55.02 -10.17
C THR A 51 4.18 -56.37 -9.46
N PRO A 52 5.18 -57.23 -9.73
CA PRO A 52 5.34 -58.50 -9.01
C PRO A 52 5.95 -58.31 -7.61
N THR A 53 5.35 -58.94 -6.61
CA THR A 53 5.93 -59.09 -5.27
C THR A 53 7.11 -60.07 -5.30
N ALA A 54 8.21 -59.72 -4.63
CA ALA A 54 9.34 -60.63 -4.36
C ALA A 54 9.58 -60.75 -2.83
N PRO A 55 10.14 -61.88 -2.33
CA PRO A 55 9.87 -62.34 -0.97
C PRO A 55 10.95 -62.00 0.08
N ALA A 56 10.56 -62.11 1.36
CA ALA A 56 11.49 -62.30 2.48
C ALA A 56 12.26 -63.63 2.32
N THR A 57 13.44 -63.89 2.90
CA THR A 57 13.89 -63.61 4.27
C THR A 57 15.40 -63.88 4.37
N ALA A 58 16.15 -63.22 5.26
CA ALA A 58 17.36 -63.80 5.87
C ALA A 58 17.75 -63.08 7.17
N THR A 59 17.73 -63.80 8.30
CA THR A 59 18.24 -63.36 9.60
C THR A 59 19.71 -63.72 9.79
N THR A 60 20.49 -62.86 10.44
CA THR A 60 21.85 -63.15 10.96
C THR A 60 22.09 -62.36 12.27
N PRO A 61 23.05 -62.76 13.13
CA PRO A 61 22.77 -62.84 14.57
C PRO A 61 23.23 -61.64 15.42
N ALA A 62 22.77 -61.62 16.67
CA ALA A 62 23.07 -60.60 17.67
C ALA A 62 24.57 -60.51 18.04
N THR A 63 25.03 -59.27 18.26
CA THR A 63 26.35 -58.92 18.79
C THR A 63 26.17 -58.19 20.14
N PRO A 64 27.06 -58.34 21.15
CA PRO A 64 26.76 -57.98 22.55
C PRO A 64 26.57 -56.49 22.84
N ALA A 65 25.80 -56.21 23.90
CA ALA A 65 25.49 -54.86 24.37
C ALA A 65 26.74 -54.09 24.86
N THR A 66 26.84 -52.82 24.48
CA THR A 66 27.83 -51.86 25.00
C THR A 66 27.17 -51.01 26.10
N PRO A 67 27.89 -50.61 27.19
CA PRO A 67 27.29 -49.89 28.31
C PRO A 67 26.65 -48.55 27.93
N ALA A 68 25.58 -48.18 28.63
CA ALA A 68 24.81 -46.96 28.35
C ALA A 68 25.61 -45.68 28.66
N THR A 69 25.67 -44.77 27.68
CA THR A 69 26.10 -43.39 27.88
C THR A 69 24.99 -42.59 28.60
N PRO A 70 25.31 -41.72 29.58
CA PRO A 70 24.30 -40.90 30.24
C PRO A 70 23.51 -40.03 29.25
N ALA A 71 22.19 -39.99 29.39
CA ALA A 71 21.34 -39.20 28.51
C ALA A 71 21.58 -37.69 28.70
N THR A 72 21.90 -37.00 27.62
CA THR A 72 21.88 -35.53 27.57
C THR A 72 20.49 -35.02 27.92
N PRO A 73 20.33 -33.98 28.76
CA PRO A 73 19.03 -33.37 29.02
C PRO A 73 18.38 -32.93 27.71
N ALA A 74 17.16 -33.37 27.46
CA ALA A 74 16.42 -32.98 26.27
C ALA A 74 16.18 -31.45 26.30
N THR A 75 16.70 -30.74 25.31
CA THR A 75 16.37 -29.34 25.07
C THR A 75 14.84 -29.23 24.94
N PRO A 76 14.17 -28.29 25.64
CA PRO A 76 12.74 -28.07 25.46
C PRO A 76 12.46 -27.82 23.98
N ALA A 77 11.46 -28.51 23.42
CA ALA A 77 11.02 -28.24 22.06
C ALA A 77 10.64 -26.75 21.96
N PRO A 78 11.11 -26.01 20.93
CA PRO A 78 10.76 -24.61 20.80
C PRO A 78 9.25 -24.48 20.67
N THR A 79 8.65 -23.65 21.54
CA THR A 79 7.24 -23.25 21.44
C THR A 79 6.97 -22.83 19.99
N PRO A 80 5.87 -23.27 19.35
CA PRO A 80 5.60 -22.90 17.97
C PRO A 80 5.47 -21.38 17.85
N THR A 81 6.50 -20.76 17.30
CA THR A 81 6.50 -19.33 16.97
C THR A 81 5.36 -19.10 15.99
N LYS A 82 4.37 -18.28 16.37
CA LYS A 82 3.24 -17.91 15.51
C LYS A 82 3.79 -17.50 14.15
N ALA A 83 3.32 -18.18 13.09
CA ALA A 83 3.84 -17.97 11.74
C ALA A 83 3.82 -16.48 11.41
N ALA A 84 4.97 -15.95 11.02
CA ALA A 84 5.14 -14.52 10.97
C ALA A 84 4.40 -13.94 9.76
N VAL A 85 3.49 -13.02 10.04
CA VAL A 85 2.57 -12.39 9.08
C VAL A 85 3.37 -11.52 8.11
N PRO A 86 2.99 -11.46 6.81
CA PRO A 86 3.55 -10.53 5.85
C PRO A 86 3.65 -9.09 6.39
N PRO A 87 4.67 -8.30 6.01
CA PRO A 87 4.75 -6.88 6.35
C PRO A 87 3.45 -6.18 5.98
N PHE A 88 2.81 -5.51 6.95
CA PHE A 88 1.52 -4.88 6.74
C PHE A 88 1.51 -3.41 7.19
N GLY A 89 0.53 -2.69 6.67
CA GLY A 89 0.23 -1.30 6.98
C GLY A 89 -1.26 -1.00 6.88
N ALA A 90 -1.59 0.29 6.87
CA ALA A 90 -2.92 0.76 6.52
C ALA A 90 -2.84 2.16 5.89
N PHE A 91 -3.74 2.44 4.95
CA PHE A 91 -4.03 3.82 4.56
C PHE A 91 -4.96 4.44 5.59
N LEU A 92 -4.51 5.54 6.22
CA LEU A 92 -5.18 6.16 7.36
C LEU A 92 -5.47 7.66 7.17
N ASP A 93 -4.88 8.27 6.15
CA ASP A 93 -4.98 9.65 5.63
C ASP A 93 -3.68 9.93 4.83
N SER A 94 -3.72 10.75 3.79
CA SER A 94 -2.52 10.96 2.93
C SER A 94 -1.47 11.91 3.55
N GLY A 95 -1.85 12.73 4.52
CA GLY A 95 -1.01 13.73 5.16
C GLY A 95 -0.40 13.30 6.51
N PRO A 96 0.05 14.27 7.33
CA PRO A 96 0.63 14.01 8.65
C PRO A 96 -0.27 13.24 9.62
N LEU A 97 -1.60 13.32 9.45
CA LEU A 97 -2.54 12.56 10.26
C LEU A 97 -2.43 11.05 10.02
N GLY A 98 -2.14 10.62 8.79
CA GLY A 98 -1.93 9.21 8.45
C GLY A 98 -0.77 8.64 9.26
N VAL A 99 0.39 9.30 9.21
CA VAL A 99 1.59 8.92 9.97
C VAL A 99 1.32 8.87 11.48
N ALA A 100 0.62 9.86 12.04
CA ALA A 100 0.27 9.89 13.45
C ALA A 100 -0.68 8.74 13.84
N ARG A 101 -1.65 8.41 12.97
CA ARG A 101 -2.60 7.31 13.16
C ARG A 101 -1.95 5.93 13.12
N MET A 102 -0.85 5.73 12.40
CA MET A 102 -0.15 4.43 12.38
C MET A 102 0.28 3.96 13.77
N ALA A 103 0.72 4.87 14.64
CA ALA A 103 1.08 4.55 16.02
C ALA A 103 -0.15 4.18 16.87
N LEU A 104 -1.27 4.87 16.66
CA LEU A 104 -2.54 4.60 17.34
C LEU A 104 -3.14 3.25 16.91
N LEU A 105 -3.06 2.92 15.62
CA LEU A 105 -3.46 1.62 15.09
C LEU A 105 -2.56 0.50 15.64
N SER A 106 -1.24 0.70 15.70
CA SER A 106 -0.31 -0.26 16.30
C SER A 106 -0.65 -0.52 17.78
N HIS A 107 -0.99 0.53 18.55
CA HIS A 107 -1.45 0.40 19.93
C HIS A 107 -2.79 -0.36 20.03
N TRP A 108 -3.75 -0.07 19.14
CA TRP A 108 -5.01 -0.82 19.09
C TRP A 108 -4.79 -2.30 18.76
N LEU A 109 -3.81 -2.63 17.91
CA LEU A 109 -3.34 -3.99 17.64
C LEU A 109 -2.47 -4.61 18.76
N GLY A 110 -2.51 -4.06 19.99
CA GLY A 110 -1.82 -4.65 21.15
C GLY A 110 -0.31 -4.42 21.15
N GLY A 111 0.21 -3.49 20.34
CA GLY A 111 1.64 -3.23 20.21
C GLY A 111 2.26 -3.79 18.92
N THR A 112 1.51 -4.54 18.11
CA THR A 112 1.96 -4.96 16.77
C THR A 112 2.26 -3.75 15.91
N GLU A 113 3.54 -3.54 15.58
CA GLU A 113 3.97 -2.41 14.76
C GLU A 113 3.64 -2.60 13.27
N LEU A 114 3.04 -1.57 12.68
CA LEU A 114 2.95 -1.47 11.22
C LEU A 114 4.37 -1.34 10.61
N LYS A 115 4.65 -2.15 9.59
CA LYS A 115 5.91 -2.13 8.84
C LYS A 115 5.79 -1.40 7.50
N VAL A 116 4.58 -1.15 7.02
CA VAL A 116 4.32 -0.49 5.74
C VAL A 116 3.60 0.83 5.99
N ALA A 117 4.17 1.93 5.48
CA ALA A 117 3.46 3.19 5.32
C ALA A 117 2.96 3.31 3.89
N HIS A 118 1.71 3.71 3.72
CA HIS A 118 1.06 3.84 2.42
C HIS A 118 0.26 5.14 2.35
N THR A 119 0.41 5.84 1.23
CA THR A 119 -0.16 7.15 0.98
C THR A 119 -0.22 7.44 -0.52
N TYR A 120 -1.00 8.45 -0.90
CA TYR A 120 -1.21 8.90 -2.28
C TYR A 120 -0.65 10.30 -2.45
N LEU A 121 0.00 10.55 -3.58
CA LEU A 121 0.16 11.92 -4.05
C LEU A 121 -1.18 12.45 -4.59
N PRO A 122 -1.56 13.70 -4.30
CA PRO A 122 -2.72 14.31 -4.94
C PRO A 122 -2.51 14.39 -6.45
N GLY A 123 -3.59 14.21 -7.23
CA GLY A 123 -3.56 14.17 -8.69
C GLY A 123 -4.05 15.42 -9.39
N GLU A 124 -4.30 16.52 -8.69
CA GLU A 124 -4.89 17.73 -9.27
C GLU A 124 -3.94 18.45 -10.22
N ARG A 125 -2.69 18.68 -9.80
CA ARG A 125 -1.67 19.40 -10.57
C ARG A 125 -0.38 18.62 -10.62
N TRP A 126 0.44 18.87 -11.65
CA TRP A 126 1.80 18.30 -11.71
C TRP A 126 2.65 18.59 -10.47
N SER A 127 2.52 19.77 -9.84
CA SER A 127 3.20 20.13 -8.59
C SER A 127 2.92 19.16 -7.43
N ASP A 128 1.77 18.50 -7.45
CA ASP A 128 1.30 17.61 -6.41
C ASP A 128 1.87 16.20 -6.63
N ILE A 129 1.89 15.76 -7.90
CA ILE A 129 2.52 14.52 -8.39
C ILE A 129 4.05 14.58 -8.29
N GLU A 130 4.65 15.76 -8.35
CA GLU A 130 6.06 15.98 -8.01
C GLU A 130 6.36 15.77 -6.51
N GLY A 131 5.32 15.64 -5.67
CA GLY A 131 5.39 15.44 -4.23
C GLY A 131 5.73 16.73 -3.49
N ALA A 132 4.81 17.69 -3.44
CA ALA A 132 5.04 19.06 -2.95
C ALA A 132 5.87 19.15 -1.64
N PRO A 133 6.76 20.16 -1.48
CA PRO A 133 7.64 20.28 -0.31
C PRO A 133 6.88 20.20 1.03
N GLY A 134 7.38 19.39 1.96
CA GLY A 134 6.73 19.16 3.26
C GLY A 134 5.73 18.01 3.29
N PHE A 135 5.11 17.63 2.16
CA PHE A 135 4.15 16.52 2.12
C PHE A 135 4.81 15.17 2.41
N LEU A 136 5.87 14.85 1.68
CA LEU A 136 6.60 13.58 1.82
C LEU A 136 7.53 13.54 3.06
N ASP A 137 7.78 14.67 3.71
CA ASP A 137 8.76 14.78 4.81
C ASP A 137 8.40 13.92 6.03
N VAL A 138 7.10 13.85 6.38
CA VAL A 138 6.59 13.03 7.50
C VAL A 138 6.72 11.54 7.21
N TRP A 139 6.33 11.13 6.00
CA TRP A 139 6.43 9.76 5.50
C TRP A 139 7.88 9.29 5.40
N ALA A 140 8.76 10.15 4.87
CA ALA A 140 10.19 9.87 4.78
C ALA A 140 10.87 9.80 6.15
N ARG A 141 10.46 10.63 7.13
CA ARG A 141 10.91 10.46 8.53
C ARG A 141 10.48 9.10 9.09
N TRP A 142 9.21 8.72 8.93
CA TRP A 142 8.68 7.46 9.44
C TRP A 142 9.40 6.22 8.86
N ARG A 143 9.67 6.22 7.54
CA ARG A 143 10.41 5.14 6.85
C ARG A 143 11.83 4.99 7.37
N ARG A 144 12.55 6.11 7.60
CA ARG A 144 13.97 6.09 8.01
C ARG A 144 14.19 5.78 9.49
N ASP A 145 13.16 5.88 10.32
CA ASP A 145 13.21 5.62 11.76
C ASP A 145 13.48 4.13 12.08
N LYS A 146 13.06 3.19 11.23
CA LYS A 146 13.42 1.76 11.34
C LYS A 146 13.74 1.14 9.98
N ALA A 147 14.82 0.36 9.92
CA ALA A 147 15.35 -0.19 8.66
C ALA A 147 14.39 -1.18 7.96
N ASP A 148 13.58 -1.92 8.72
CA ASP A 148 12.65 -2.95 8.23
C ASP A 148 11.26 -2.42 7.83
N ARG A 149 11.06 -1.09 7.89
CA ARG A 149 9.87 -0.44 7.32
C ARG A 149 9.93 -0.38 5.78
N THR A 150 8.79 -0.07 5.17
CA THR A 150 8.67 0.24 3.73
C THR A 150 7.78 1.46 3.55
N LEU A 151 8.14 2.35 2.61
CA LEU A 151 7.25 3.41 2.13
C LEU A 151 6.68 2.97 0.78
N VAL A 152 5.36 2.95 0.69
CA VAL A 152 4.56 2.70 -0.51
C VAL A 152 3.89 4.02 -0.89
N LEU A 153 4.04 4.43 -2.14
CA LEU A 153 3.53 5.69 -2.64
C LEU A 153 2.71 5.46 -3.92
N ASN A 154 1.42 5.73 -3.85
CA ASN A 154 0.56 5.77 -5.05
C ASN A 154 0.82 7.09 -5.80
N VAL A 155 1.18 6.98 -7.08
CA VAL A 155 1.62 8.10 -7.93
C VAL A 155 0.74 8.16 -9.18
N PRO A 156 -0.06 9.24 -9.37
CA PRO A 156 -0.83 9.43 -10.59
C PRO A 156 0.09 9.54 -11.81
N MET A 157 -0.29 8.96 -12.95
CA MET A 157 0.45 9.18 -14.21
C MET A 157 0.04 10.48 -14.90
N GLN A 158 -0.96 11.21 -14.40
CA GLN A 158 -1.56 12.35 -15.08
C GLN A 158 -2.14 13.34 -14.05
N GLN A 159 -1.89 14.64 -14.22
CA GLN A 159 -2.63 15.68 -13.47
C GLN A 159 -4.09 15.74 -13.92
N HIS A 160 -4.97 16.35 -13.13
CA HIS A 160 -6.43 16.23 -13.28
C HIS A 160 -6.85 14.75 -13.24
N ASN A 161 -6.30 13.99 -12.29
CA ASN A 161 -6.41 12.53 -12.30
C ASN A 161 -7.83 12.02 -12.08
N GLU A 162 -8.67 12.77 -11.39
CA GLU A 162 -10.07 12.41 -11.09
C GLU A 162 -11.09 13.29 -11.84
N ASP A 163 -10.62 14.23 -12.67
CA ASP A 163 -11.47 14.92 -13.63
C ASP A 163 -12.07 13.88 -14.60
N HIS A 164 -13.37 13.99 -14.89
CA HIS A 164 -14.08 13.06 -15.78
C HIS A 164 -13.75 13.30 -17.28
N VAL A 165 -12.47 13.20 -17.64
CA VAL A 165 -11.94 13.37 -18.99
C VAL A 165 -12.42 12.22 -19.88
N SER A 166 -12.99 12.54 -21.04
CA SER A 166 -13.44 11.56 -22.04
C SER A 166 -12.30 10.63 -22.52
N ASP A 167 -12.63 9.41 -22.95
CA ASP A 167 -11.64 8.44 -23.45
C ASP A 167 -10.81 8.98 -24.62
N ALA A 168 -11.39 9.80 -25.51
CA ALA A 168 -10.65 10.45 -26.58
C ALA A 168 -9.58 11.43 -26.05
N GLY A 169 -9.89 12.13 -24.95
CA GLY A 169 -8.96 13.01 -24.24
C GLY A 169 -7.87 12.22 -23.51
N VAL A 170 -8.24 11.15 -22.80
CA VAL A 170 -7.29 10.25 -22.13
C VAL A 170 -6.35 9.60 -23.13
N GLY A 171 -6.85 9.03 -24.24
CA GLY A 171 -5.99 8.47 -25.29
C GLY A 171 -5.03 9.49 -25.89
N TRP A 172 -5.43 10.77 -26.00
CA TRP A 172 -4.51 11.83 -26.42
C TRP A 172 -3.43 12.10 -25.36
N LEU A 173 -3.80 12.18 -24.07
CA LEU A 173 -2.86 12.36 -22.95
C LEU A 173 -1.87 11.18 -22.84
N LEU A 174 -2.33 9.93 -22.96
CA LEU A 174 -1.47 8.74 -22.98
C LEU A 174 -0.44 8.79 -24.12
N ARG A 175 -0.85 9.24 -25.32
CA ARG A 175 0.08 9.45 -26.45
C ARG A 175 1.07 10.58 -26.20
N GLN A 176 0.68 11.67 -25.53
CA GLN A 176 1.63 12.71 -25.10
C GLN A 176 2.63 12.18 -24.06
N GLY A 177 2.15 11.38 -23.10
CA GLY A 177 2.99 10.71 -22.10
C GLY A 177 3.99 9.74 -22.73
N ALA A 178 3.56 8.88 -23.65
CA ALA A 178 4.44 7.99 -24.42
C ALA A 178 5.49 8.77 -25.24
N ALA A 179 5.10 9.92 -25.82
CA ALA A 179 6.00 10.84 -26.50
C ALA A 179 6.97 11.58 -25.54
N GLY A 180 6.74 11.54 -24.23
CA GLY A 180 7.61 12.08 -23.19
C GLY A 180 7.28 13.48 -22.70
N ALA A 181 6.09 13.99 -23.01
CA ALA A 181 5.68 15.35 -22.67
C ALA A 181 5.73 15.65 -21.15
N PHE A 182 5.71 14.60 -20.32
CA PHE A 182 5.58 14.69 -18.87
C PHE A 182 6.77 14.09 -18.10
N ASP A 183 7.84 13.66 -18.78
CA ASP A 183 9.00 12.96 -18.19
C ASP A 183 9.58 13.71 -16.96
N GLU A 184 9.66 15.04 -17.04
CA GLU A 184 10.35 15.86 -16.05
C GLU A 184 9.65 15.92 -14.69
N HIS A 185 8.32 15.74 -14.65
CA HIS A 185 7.57 15.68 -13.39
C HIS A 185 7.95 14.43 -12.58
N PHE A 186 8.12 13.29 -13.25
CA PHE A 186 8.55 12.04 -12.62
C PHE A 186 10.03 12.05 -12.25
N ARG A 187 10.89 12.70 -13.06
CA ARG A 187 12.28 13.00 -12.65
C ARG A 187 12.31 13.79 -11.35
N THR A 188 11.51 14.86 -11.29
CA THR A 188 11.43 15.75 -10.13
C THR A 188 10.97 15.00 -8.88
N LEU A 189 9.96 14.13 -8.97
CA LEU A 189 9.55 13.25 -7.88
C LEU A 189 10.68 12.30 -7.43
N ALA A 190 11.33 11.62 -8.39
CA ALA A 190 12.42 10.69 -8.12
C ALA A 190 13.61 11.36 -7.40
N GLU A 191 14.03 12.53 -7.87
CA GLU A 191 15.08 13.34 -7.22
C GLU A 191 14.67 13.78 -5.82
N ARG A 192 13.39 14.11 -5.61
CA ARG A 192 12.85 14.50 -4.30
C ARG A 192 12.86 13.33 -3.31
N LEU A 193 12.45 12.14 -3.71
CA LEU A 193 12.50 10.92 -2.89
C LEU A 193 13.95 10.54 -2.51
N VAL A 194 14.90 10.64 -3.45
CA VAL A 194 16.34 10.44 -3.16
C VAL A 194 16.86 11.50 -2.20
N LYS A 195 16.54 12.78 -2.40
CA LYS A 195 16.92 13.89 -1.50
C LYS A 195 16.35 13.73 -0.09
N LEU A 196 15.13 13.19 0.02
CA LEU A 196 14.48 12.80 1.28
C LEU A 196 15.06 11.52 1.90
N ARG A 197 16.10 10.92 1.31
CA ARG A 197 16.77 9.69 1.78
C ARG A 197 15.80 8.50 1.94
N VAL A 198 14.81 8.40 1.04
CA VAL A 198 13.96 7.21 0.86
C VAL A 198 14.06 6.67 -0.57
N PRO A 199 15.30 6.34 -1.03
CA PRO A 199 15.53 5.89 -2.40
C PRO A 199 14.91 4.52 -2.70
N ASP A 200 14.51 3.78 -1.66
CA ASP A 200 13.93 2.44 -1.68
C ASP A 200 12.39 2.43 -1.63
N THR A 201 11.77 3.58 -1.91
CA THR A 201 10.30 3.72 -1.98
C THR A 201 9.71 2.76 -3.03
N VAL A 202 8.64 2.05 -2.65
CA VAL A 202 7.78 1.31 -3.57
C VAL A 202 6.81 2.29 -4.21
N ILE A 203 6.75 2.31 -5.53
CA ILE A 203 5.94 3.23 -6.31
C ILE A 203 4.81 2.44 -6.97
N VAL A 204 3.59 2.67 -6.50
CA VAL A 204 2.36 2.17 -7.14
C VAL A 204 1.97 3.22 -8.19
N LEU A 205 2.59 3.13 -9.36
CA LEU A 205 2.36 4.05 -10.46
C LEU A 205 1.00 3.74 -11.10
N GLY A 206 0.16 4.75 -11.35
CA GLY A 206 -1.06 4.58 -12.15
C GLY A 206 -1.98 3.44 -11.70
N TRP A 207 -2.24 3.33 -10.39
CA TRP A 207 -3.07 2.27 -9.79
C TRP A 207 -4.48 2.19 -10.41
N GLU A 208 -5.10 1.01 -10.39
CA GLU A 208 -6.46 0.77 -10.90
C GLU A 208 -6.69 1.22 -12.36
N MET A 209 -5.63 1.21 -13.17
CA MET A 209 -5.66 1.57 -14.59
C MET A 209 -6.64 0.76 -15.46
N ASN A 210 -7.08 -0.42 -15.00
CA ASN A 210 -8.09 -1.23 -15.69
C ASN A 210 -9.52 -0.72 -15.51
N GLY A 211 -9.75 0.20 -14.58
CA GLY A 211 -11.04 0.84 -14.36
C GLY A 211 -11.31 2.06 -15.25
N ALA A 212 -12.42 2.73 -14.96
CA ALA A 212 -12.89 3.90 -15.70
C ALA A 212 -12.65 5.25 -14.98
N THR A 213 -12.32 5.22 -13.68
CA THR A 213 -12.28 6.40 -12.79
C THR A 213 -11.22 7.41 -13.21
N TYR A 214 -9.97 6.96 -13.36
CA TYR A 214 -8.82 7.85 -13.43
C TYR A 214 -8.48 8.31 -14.85
N THR A 215 -7.94 9.53 -14.98
CA THR A 215 -7.41 10.07 -16.23
C THR A 215 -6.15 9.32 -16.70
N HIS A 216 -5.49 8.56 -15.82
CA HIS A 216 -4.41 7.63 -16.19
C HIS A 216 -4.87 6.24 -16.66
N ARG A 217 -6.17 5.96 -16.77
CA ARG A 217 -6.69 4.63 -17.14
C ARG A 217 -6.15 4.13 -18.49
N CYS A 218 -5.93 2.82 -18.58
CA CYS A 218 -5.31 2.13 -19.70
C CYS A 218 -6.24 1.92 -20.90
N GLY A 219 -7.51 1.59 -20.65
CA GLY A 219 -8.48 1.14 -21.66
C GLY A 219 -8.55 1.96 -22.97
N PRO A 220 -8.48 3.30 -22.95
CA PRO A 220 -8.54 4.12 -24.16
C PRO A 220 -7.38 3.96 -25.15
N ASP A 221 -6.19 3.57 -24.70
CA ASP A 221 -5.00 3.34 -25.55
C ASP A 221 -3.95 2.47 -24.82
N PRO A 222 -4.13 1.14 -24.73
CA PRO A 222 -3.26 0.27 -23.94
C PRO A 222 -1.79 0.26 -24.40
N GLU A 223 -1.53 0.40 -25.69
CA GLU A 223 -0.14 0.49 -26.20
C GLU A 223 0.54 1.78 -25.78
N SER A 224 -0.16 2.92 -25.86
CA SER A 224 0.38 4.19 -25.36
C SER A 224 0.50 4.20 -23.83
N TRP A 225 -0.41 3.56 -23.11
CA TRP A 225 -0.29 3.36 -21.65
C TRP A 225 0.99 2.58 -21.31
N LYS A 226 1.23 1.43 -21.97
CA LYS A 226 2.44 0.62 -21.75
C LYS A 226 3.71 1.37 -22.12
N ALA A 227 3.70 2.13 -23.22
CA ALA A 227 4.83 2.98 -23.62
C ALA A 227 5.10 4.08 -22.58
N TYR A 228 4.05 4.73 -22.08
CA TYR A 228 4.14 5.78 -21.07
C TYR A 228 4.65 5.26 -19.72
N TRP A 229 4.11 4.15 -19.22
CA TRP A 229 4.64 3.45 -18.03
C TRP A 229 6.14 3.19 -18.16
N ASN A 230 6.53 2.51 -19.25
CA ASN A 230 7.92 2.14 -19.49
C ASN A 230 8.84 3.37 -19.52
N ARG A 231 8.32 4.51 -19.98
CA ARG A 231 9.04 5.77 -20.03
C ARG A 231 9.18 6.44 -18.67
N ILE A 232 8.10 6.55 -17.89
CA ILE A 232 8.15 7.04 -16.50
C ILE A 232 9.17 6.24 -15.69
N VAL A 233 9.07 4.90 -15.71
CA VAL A 233 9.98 4.01 -14.98
C VAL A 233 11.43 4.21 -15.43
N THR A 234 11.68 4.37 -16.74
CA THR A 234 13.03 4.64 -17.27
C THR A 234 13.57 5.99 -16.77
N THR A 235 12.76 7.05 -16.80
CA THR A 235 13.13 8.39 -16.32
C THR A 235 13.44 8.39 -14.82
N MET A 236 12.56 7.80 -14.00
CA MET A 236 12.78 7.71 -12.55
C MET A 236 14.01 6.87 -12.21
N ARG A 237 14.23 5.75 -12.92
CA ARG A 237 15.39 4.88 -12.69
C ARG A 237 16.73 5.49 -13.11
N ALA A 238 16.71 6.51 -13.98
CA ALA A 238 17.90 7.26 -14.39
C ALA A 238 18.40 8.26 -13.32
N VAL A 239 17.62 8.53 -12.27
CA VAL A 239 18.04 9.43 -11.19
C VAL A 239 19.11 8.76 -10.31
N PRO A 240 20.30 9.36 -10.12
CA PRO A 240 21.37 8.76 -9.32
C PRO A 240 20.95 8.49 -7.87
N GLY A 241 21.31 7.30 -7.36
CA GLY A 241 21.05 6.90 -5.98
C GLY A 241 19.66 6.31 -5.71
N GLN A 242 18.76 6.31 -6.70
CA GLN A 242 17.46 5.63 -6.60
C GLN A 242 17.62 4.09 -6.47
N LYS A 243 16.66 3.46 -5.79
CA LYS A 243 16.49 2.01 -5.63
C LYS A 243 15.00 1.66 -5.63
N PHE A 244 14.19 2.40 -6.38
CA PHE A 244 12.74 2.26 -6.36
C PHE A 244 12.30 0.92 -6.91
N ARG A 245 11.17 0.43 -6.42
CA ARG A 245 10.47 -0.73 -6.96
C ARG A 245 9.12 -0.28 -7.50
N PHE A 246 8.81 -0.68 -8.72
CA PHE A 246 7.56 -0.32 -9.38
C PHE A 246 6.54 -1.44 -9.23
N ASP A 247 5.40 -1.10 -8.65
CA ASP A 247 4.31 -2.02 -8.37
C ASP A 247 3.17 -1.82 -9.37
N PHE A 248 2.91 -2.84 -10.19
CA PHE A 248 1.86 -2.82 -11.21
C PHE A 248 0.57 -3.34 -10.58
N THR A 249 -0.35 -2.43 -10.27
CA THR A 249 -1.52 -2.71 -9.42
C THR A 249 -2.83 -2.34 -10.11
N PRO A 250 -3.56 -3.33 -10.67
CA PRO A 250 -4.93 -3.16 -11.11
C PRO A 250 -5.95 -3.33 -9.98
N SER A 251 -7.19 -2.91 -10.21
CA SER A 251 -8.35 -3.38 -9.44
C SER A 251 -8.62 -4.86 -9.73
N ARG A 252 -9.12 -5.60 -8.73
CA ARG A 252 -9.57 -6.98 -8.91
C ARG A 252 -10.65 -7.11 -9.99
N GLY A 253 -10.54 -8.18 -10.78
CA GLY A 253 -11.48 -8.52 -11.83
C GLY A 253 -11.20 -7.76 -13.13
N ARG A 254 -12.14 -7.82 -14.07
CA ARG A 254 -11.98 -7.16 -15.37
C ARG A 254 -12.02 -5.64 -15.26
N ASP A 255 -12.95 -5.11 -14.47
CA ASP A 255 -13.48 -3.75 -14.59
C ASP A 255 -13.73 -3.37 -16.07
N ALA A 256 -13.12 -2.29 -16.60
CA ALA A 256 -13.35 -1.82 -17.97
C ALA A 256 -12.51 -2.60 -19.02
N VAL A 257 -11.25 -2.91 -18.71
CA VAL A 257 -10.31 -3.59 -19.62
C VAL A 257 -9.51 -4.69 -18.88
N PRO A 258 -9.30 -5.89 -19.46
CA PRO A 258 -8.43 -6.91 -18.89
C PRO A 258 -7.06 -6.34 -18.48
N TRP A 259 -6.74 -6.34 -17.18
CA TRP A 259 -5.50 -5.69 -16.71
C TRP A 259 -4.24 -6.30 -17.31
N THR A 260 -4.28 -7.56 -17.76
CA THR A 260 -3.18 -8.22 -18.48
C THR A 260 -2.86 -7.55 -19.83
N GLU A 261 -3.83 -6.92 -20.51
CA GLU A 261 -3.60 -6.18 -21.76
C GLU A 261 -2.75 -4.92 -21.53
N CYS A 262 -2.82 -4.37 -20.32
CA CYS A 262 -2.07 -3.22 -19.84
C CYS A 262 -0.67 -3.59 -19.34
N TYR A 263 -0.30 -4.86 -19.20
CA TYR A 263 0.99 -5.23 -18.59
C TYR A 263 2.19 -4.71 -19.42
N PRO A 264 3.06 -3.86 -18.85
CA PRO A 264 4.10 -3.16 -19.61
C PRO A 264 5.40 -3.97 -19.77
N GLY A 265 5.48 -5.15 -19.13
CA GLY A 265 6.58 -6.11 -19.24
C GLY A 265 7.55 -6.13 -18.05
N ASP A 266 8.14 -7.30 -17.82
CA ASP A 266 8.96 -7.66 -16.65
C ASP A 266 10.15 -6.73 -16.37
N ARG A 267 10.61 -5.98 -17.38
CA ARG A 267 11.77 -5.08 -17.28
C ARG A 267 11.47 -3.84 -16.44
N THR A 268 10.22 -3.41 -16.34
CA THR A 268 9.80 -2.17 -15.67
C THR A 268 8.78 -2.39 -14.55
N VAL A 269 8.53 -3.65 -14.19
CA VAL A 269 7.66 -4.07 -13.08
C VAL A 269 8.47 -4.91 -12.11
N ASP A 270 8.49 -4.54 -10.83
CA ASP A 270 9.28 -5.21 -9.78
C ASP A 270 8.40 -5.98 -8.77
N ILE A 271 7.10 -5.69 -8.77
CA ILE A 271 6.04 -6.29 -7.95
C ILE A 271 4.77 -6.27 -8.83
N ILE A 272 3.95 -7.31 -8.73
CA ILE A 272 2.60 -7.32 -9.34
C ILE A 272 1.62 -7.24 -8.16
N GLY A 273 0.95 -6.11 -8.03
CA GLY A 273 -0.03 -5.88 -6.97
C GLY A 273 -1.45 -6.20 -7.43
N MET A 274 -2.38 -6.02 -6.49
CA MET A 274 -3.82 -6.05 -6.76
C MET A 274 -4.55 -5.25 -5.69
N ASP A 275 -5.45 -4.38 -6.11
CA ASP A 275 -6.35 -3.66 -5.20
C ASP A 275 -7.69 -4.42 -5.11
N SER A 276 -8.08 -4.83 -3.89
CA SER A 276 -9.22 -5.74 -3.69
C SER A 276 -10.13 -5.36 -2.52
N TYR A 277 -11.36 -5.00 -2.86
CA TYR A 277 -12.43 -4.68 -1.93
C TYR A 277 -13.57 -5.71 -2.01
N ASP A 278 -14.44 -5.78 -1.00
CA ASP A 278 -15.58 -6.70 -0.99
C ASP A 278 -16.78 -6.19 -1.84
N GLN A 279 -16.58 -6.15 -3.15
CA GLN A 279 -17.56 -5.71 -4.14
C GLN A 279 -17.53 -6.60 -5.39
N PRO A 280 -18.60 -6.66 -6.22
CA PRO A 280 -19.91 -6.06 -6.02
C PRO A 280 -20.69 -6.68 -4.85
N THR A 281 -21.86 -6.09 -4.55
CA THR A 281 -22.71 -6.57 -3.47
C THR A 281 -23.14 -8.02 -3.72
N GLY A 282 -22.99 -8.88 -2.71
CA GLY A 282 -23.38 -10.29 -2.76
C GLY A 282 -22.34 -11.26 -3.34
N GLU A 283 -21.24 -10.78 -3.94
CA GLU A 283 -20.16 -11.66 -4.40
C GLU A 283 -19.37 -12.25 -3.23
N SER A 284 -19.27 -13.58 -3.17
CA SER A 284 -18.52 -14.29 -2.14
C SER A 284 -17.02 -14.30 -2.42
N PHE A 285 -16.19 -14.43 -1.37
CA PHE A 285 -14.73 -14.50 -1.53
C PHE A 285 -14.28 -15.61 -2.50
N ASP A 286 -14.96 -16.75 -2.51
CA ASP A 286 -14.62 -17.87 -3.40
C ASP A 286 -14.95 -17.58 -4.88
N GLU A 287 -15.80 -16.59 -5.16
CA GLU A 287 -16.04 -16.07 -6.52
C GLU A 287 -14.96 -15.03 -6.89
N GLN A 288 -14.61 -14.11 -5.99
CA GLN A 288 -13.50 -13.15 -6.16
C GLN A 288 -12.14 -13.80 -6.43
N VAL A 289 -11.93 -15.01 -5.92
CA VAL A 289 -10.74 -15.83 -6.22
C VAL A 289 -10.79 -16.41 -7.63
N LYS A 290 -11.95 -16.86 -8.10
CA LYS A 290 -12.12 -17.68 -9.32
C LYS A 290 -12.55 -16.91 -10.55
N GLU A 291 -13.04 -15.68 -10.40
CA GLU A 291 -13.45 -14.84 -11.53
C GLU A 291 -12.29 -14.62 -12.52
N PRO A 292 -12.58 -14.36 -13.80
CA PRO A 292 -11.57 -13.87 -14.73
C PRO A 292 -10.92 -12.59 -14.17
N TYR A 293 -9.59 -12.55 -14.17
CA TYR A 293 -8.80 -11.42 -13.67
C TYR A 293 -8.86 -11.22 -12.14
N GLY A 294 -9.42 -12.19 -11.40
CA GLY A 294 -9.52 -12.23 -9.94
C GLY A 294 -8.24 -12.64 -9.20
N LEU A 295 -8.37 -12.92 -7.89
CA LEU A 295 -7.21 -13.12 -7.00
C LEU A 295 -6.33 -14.33 -7.40
N GLN A 296 -6.89 -15.45 -7.85
CA GLN A 296 -6.08 -16.60 -8.27
C GLN A 296 -5.24 -16.26 -9.51
N GLN A 297 -5.84 -15.61 -10.52
CA GLN A 297 -5.14 -15.23 -11.74
C GLN A 297 -4.03 -14.21 -11.46
N HIS A 298 -4.23 -13.30 -10.49
CA HIS A 298 -3.18 -12.40 -10.00
C HIS A 298 -1.95 -13.17 -9.47
N VAL A 299 -2.17 -14.13 -8.56
CA VAL A 299 -1.09 -14.93 -7.97
C VAL A 299 -0.38 -15.78 -9.03
N ASP A 300 -1.13 -16.42 -9.92
CA ASP A 300 -0.56 -17.27 -10.98
C ASP A 300 0.21 -16.46 -12.03
N PHE A 301 -0.24 -15.24 -12.35
CA PHE A 301 0.47 -14.33 -13.25
C PHE A 301 1.76 -13.79 -12.62
N ALA A 302 1.72 -13.36 -11.36
CA ALA A 302 2.94 -12.95 -10.66
C ALA A 302 3.98 -14.10 -10.60
N LYS A 303 3.51 -15.33 -10.33
CA LYS A 303 4.32 -16.53 -10.32
C LYS A 303 4.91 -16.87 -11.70
N SER A 304 4.15 -16.75 -12.79
CA SER A 304 4.66 -17.02 -14.15
C SER A 304 5.70 -16.00 -14.62
N HIS A 305 5.58 -14.74 -14.17
CA HIS A 305 6.56 -13.67 -14.41
C HIS A 305 7.70 -13.62 -13.37
N GLY A 306 7.74 -14.55 -12.40
CA GLY A 306 8.77 -14.60 -11.37
C GLY A 306 8.82 -13.37 -10.44
N LYS A 307 7.66 -12.71 -10.24
CA LYS A 307 7.52 -11.51 -9.41
C LYS A 307 6.81 -11.84 -8.09
N PRO A 308 7.12 -11.12 -6.99
CA PRO A 308 6.30 -11.18 -5.79
C PRO A 308 4.97 -10.46 -6.00
N ILE A 309 3.96 -10.87 -5.23
CA ILE A 309 2.67 -10.17 -5.14
C ILE A 309 2.65 -9.09 -4.05
N SER A 310 1.75 -8.13 -4.16
CA SER A 310 1.35 -7.21 -3.09
C SER A 310 -0.17 -7.00 -3.06
N TYR A 311 -0.67 -6.38 -1.98
CA TYR A 311 -2.04 -5.84 -1.91
C TYR A 311 -1.97 -4.39 -1.41
N PRO A 312 -1.71 -3.41 -2.30
CA PRO A 312 -1.56 -2.01 -1.91
C PRO A 312 -2.84 -1.43 -1.32
N GLU A 313 -4.00 -1.88 -1.80
CA GLU A 313 -5.28 -1.62 -1.19
C GLU A 313 -6.07 -2.91 -0.97
N TRP A 314 -6.60 -3.07 0.24
CA TRP A 314 -7.72 -3.96 0.45
C TRP A 314 -8.60 -3.51 1.61
N GLY A 315 -9.88 -3.86 1.59
CA GLY A 315 -10.80 -3.49 2.67
C GLY A 315 -12.25 -3.82 2.42
N LEU A 316 -13.11 -3.31 3.30
CA LEU A 316 -14.57 -3.37 3.15
C LEU A 316 -15.02 -2.25 2.21
N PHE A 317 -16.12 -2.43 1.50
CA PHE A 317 -16.67 -1.46 0.57
C PHE A 317 -18.19 -1.58 0.44
N ARG A 318 -18.70 -2.44 -0.46
CA ARG A 318 -20.15 -2.51 -0.79
C ARG A 318 -20.93 -3.51 0.04
N ASN A 319 -20.28 -4.42 0.77
CA ASN A 319 -20.95 -5.39 1.64
C ASN A 319 -20.93 -5.01 3.14
N GLY A 320 -20.35 -3.86 3.51
CA GLY A 320 -20.39 -3.33 4.88
C GLY A 320 -19.55 -4.15 5.86
N ASP A 321 -20.10 -4.48 7.04
CA ASP A 321 -19.40 -5.22 8.09
C ASP A 321 -19.22 -6.72 7.75
N ASN A 322 -18.28 -7.00 6.86
CA ASN A 322 -18.07 -8.33 6.29
C ASN A 322 -16.91 -9.09 6.95
N ALA A 323 -17.18 -9.61 8.14
CA ALA A 323 -16.21 -10.43 8.89
C ALA A 323 -15.70 -11.67 8.11
N THR A 324 -16.52 -12.23 7.21
CA THR A 324 -16.12 -13.35 6.36
C THR A 324 -15.06 -12.93 5.36
N TYR A 325 -15.27 -11.84 4.62
CA TYR A 325 -14.25 -11.30 3.71
C TYR A 325 -12.97 -10.95 4.45
N MET A 326 -13.09 -10.23 5.58
CA MET A 326 -11.96 -9.84 6.42
C MET A 326 -11.11 -11.04 6.83
N LYS A 327 -11.75 -12.15 7.26
CA LYS A 327 -11.02 -13.38 7.60
C LYS A 327 -10.36 -14.01 6.36
N ARG A 328 -11.11 -14.15 5.27
CA ARG A 328 -10.63 -14.87 4.07
C ARG A 328 -9.48 -14.13 3.37
N MET A 329 -9.45 -12.80 3.34
CA MET A 329 -8.29 -12.03 2.87
C MET A 329 -7.06 -12.22 3.77
N LEU A 330 -7.23 -12.26 5.09
CA LEU A 330 -6.13 -12.54 6.02
C LEU A 330 -5.59 -13.97 5.85
N ASP A 331 -6.47 -14.95 5.69
CA ASP A 331 -6.09 -16.34 5.39
C ASP A 331 -5.34 -16.43 4.04
N TRP A 332 -5.83 -15.76 2.99
CA TRP A 332 -5.24 -15.72 1.65
C TRP A 332 -3.84 -15.10 1.63
N MET A 333 -3.62 -14.02 2.39
CA MET A 333 -2.30 -13.42 2.55
C MET A 333 -1.38 -14.27 3.44
N ASP A 334 -1.91 -15.02 4.40
CA ASP A 334 -1.11 -16.00 5.14
C ASP A 334 -0.72 -17.19 4.25
N GLU A 335 -1.54 -17.58 3.27
CA GLU A 335 -1.20 -18.63 2.30
C GLU A 335 -0.14 -18.16 1.29
N HIS A 336 -0.39 -17.05 0.58
CA HIS A 336 0.45 -16.62 -0.55
C HIS A 336 1.61 -15.69 -0.20
N LYS A 337 1.70 -15.23 1.05
CA LYS A 337 2.80 -14.41 1.60
C LYS A 337 3.20 -13.23 0.69
N PRO A 338 2.30 -12.25 0.45
CA PRO A 338 2.66 -11.05 -0.30
C PRO A 338 3.88 -10.34 0.29
N LEU A 339 4.61 -9.61 -0.56
CA LEU A 339 5.73 -8.77 -0.14
C LEU A 339 5.28 -7.75 0.91
N TYR A 340 4.09 -7.18 0.70
CA TYR A 340 3.40 -6.35 1.67
C TYR A 340 1.88 -6.32 1.40
N ASN A 341 1.12 -5.86 2.39
CA ASN A 341 -0.28 -5.48 2.21
C ASN A 341 -0.64 -4.24 3.03
N THR A 342 -1.67 -3.50 2.61
CA THR A 342 -2.13 -2.29 3.30
C THR A 342 -3.65 -2.23 3.32
N LEU A 343 -4.23 -2.20 4.52
CA LEU A 343 -5.67 -2.09 4.71
C LEU A 343 -6.13 -0.65 4.49
N THR A 344 -7.18 -0.44 3.71
CA THR A 344 -7.83 0.87 3.56
C THR A 344 -8.77 1.14 4.74
N ASP A 345 -8.45 2.12 5.58
CA ASP A 345 -9.18 2.39 6.83
C ASP A 345 -9.68 3.83 6.94
N TYR A 346 -10.94 4.05 6.54
CA TYR A 346 -11.71 5.28 6.78
C TYR A 346 -13.22 4.97 6.75
N CYS A 347 -14.09 5.78 7.38
CA CYS A 347 -15.54 5.53 7.35
C CYS A 347 -16.12 5.71 5.93
N PRO A 348 -16.97 4.78 5.41
CA PRO A 348 -17.62 3.66 6.09
C PRO A 348 -16.91 2.29 5.94
N HIS A 349 -15.68 2.27 5.44
CA HIS A 349 -14.95 1.08 4.96
C HIS A 349 -13.95 0.48 5.96
N GLY A 350 -13.45 1.29 6.89
CA GLY A 350 -12.40 0.88 7.83
C GLY A 350 -12.86 -0.11 8.90
N VAL A 351 -11.88 -0.69 9.59
CA VAL A 351 -12.07 -1.61 10.73
C VAL A 351 -11.63 -1.00 12.06
N TRP A 352 -10.87 0.09 12.03
CA TRP A 352 -10.40 0.81 13.21
C TRP A 352 -11.01 2.20 13.31
N GLN A 353 -10.96 3.01 12.25
CA GLN A 353 -11.62 4.33 12.25
C GLN A 353 -13.15 4.26 12.11
N CYS A 354 -13.71 3.15 11.62
CA CYS A 354 -15.16 2.98 11.49
C CYS A 354 -15.73 2.05 12.56
N SER A 355 -16.50 2.62 13.49
CA SER A 355 -17.24 1.87 14.52
C SER A 355 -18.46 1.10 13.96
N ALA A 356 -18.83 1.33 12.70
CA ALA A 356 -19.94 0.65 12.04
C ALA A 356 -19.60 -0.78 11.57
N ASN A 357 -18.32 -1.19 11.61
CA ASN A 357 -17.85 -2.51 11.17
C ASN A 357 -17.35 -3.43 12.31
N PRO A 358 -18.07 -3.56 13.44
CA PRO A 358 -17.54 -4.17 14.66
C PRO A 358 -17.24 -5.67 14.57
N LEU A 359 -17.83 -6.43 13.65
CA LEU A 359 -17.49 -7.84 13.44
C LEU A 359 -16.12 -7.94 12.77
N SER A 360 -15.91 -7.18 11.70
CA SER A 360 -14.66 -7.09 10.93
C SER A 360 -13.51 -6.53 11.77
N SER A 361 -13.78 -5.49 12.59
CA SER A 361 -12.86 -4.99 13.62
C SER A 361 -12.32 -6.11 14.51
N ARG A 362 -13.20 -7.02 14.97
CA ARG A 362 -12.79 -8.13 15.85
C ARG A 362 -11.95 -9.17 15.12
N ILE A 363 -12.27 -9.50 13.86
CA ILE A 363 -11.47 -10.43 13.06
C ILE A 363 -10.07 -9.86 12.82
N TYR A 364 -9.98 -8.65 12.26
CA TYR A 364 -8.71 -8.01 11.94
C TYR A 364 -7.83 -7.84 13.18
N ARG A 365 -8.41 -7.32 14.27
CA ARG A 365 -7.72 -7.18 15.55
C ARG A 365 -7.25 -8.53 16.08
N SER A 366 -8.12 -9.55 16.17
CA SER A 366 -7.75 -10.85 16.76
C SER A 366 -6.67 -11.59 15.97
N ALA A 367 -6.63 -11.44 14.64
CA ALA A 367 -5.57 -12.02 13.82
C ALA A 367 -4.20 -11.39 14.12
N LEU A 368 -4.17 -10.05 14.21
CA LEU A 368 -2.95 -9.25 14.27
C LEU A 368 -2.55 -8.78 15.68
N TYR A 369 -3.34 -9.07 16.72
CA TYR A 369 -3.07 -8.64 18.09
C TYR A 369 -1.81 -9.29 18.66
N ASP A 370 -0.96 -8.47 19.29
CA ASP A 370 0.25 -8.89 20.02
C ASP A 370 1.13 -9.88 19.20
N LEU A 371 1.32 -9.55 17.92
CA LEU A 371 2.21 -10.31 17.05
C LEU A 371 3.67 -9.97 17.39
N PRO A 372 4.52 -10.99 17.59
CA PRO A 372 5.94 -10.75 17.82
C PRO A 372 6.54 -10.07 16.59
N VAL A 373 7.39 -9.05 16.81
CA VAL A 373 8.12 -8.38 15.73
C VAL A 373 8.98 -9.40 15.02
N GLN A 374 8.60 -9.74 13.79
CA GLN A 374 9.35 -10.65 12.93
C GLN A 374 10.77 -10.08 12.73
N GLN A 375 11.76 -10.75 13.32
CA GLN A 375 13.16 -10.46 13.06
C GLN A 375 13.52 -10.94 11.65
N VAL A 376 13.96 -10.02 10.81
CA VAL A 376 14.58 -10.37 9.53
C VAL A 376 15.86 -11.16 9.83
N PRO A 377 16.15 -12.28 9.13
CA PRO A 377 17.42 -12.97 9.28
C PRO A 377 18.56 -11.99 9.03
N ALA A 378 19.39 -11.76 10.04
CA ALA A 378 20.51 -10.82 9.91
C ALA A 378 21.45 -11.29 8.80
N THR A 379 21.79 -10.39 7.88
CA THR A 379 22.97 -10.53 7.02
C THR A 379 24.16 -10.94 7.90
N PRO A 380 24.94 -11.97 7.55
CA PRO A 380 26.09 -12.39 8.35
C PRO A 380 26.98 -11.19 8.65
N ALA A 381 27.16 -10.88 9.94
CA ALA A 381 28.00 -9.79 10.36
C ALA A 381 29.42 -9.98 9.80
N PRO A 382 30.10 -8.94 9.31
CA PRO A 382 31.50 -9.03 8.92
C PRO A 382 32.33 -9.60 10.09
N ALA A 383 33.21 -10.55 9.79
CA ALA A 383 34.00 -11.24 10.79
C ALA A 383 34.75 -10.25 11.70
N THR A 384 34.65 -10.43 13.00
CA THR A 384 35.29 -9.58 14.00
C THR A 384 36.81 -9.68 13.93
N THR A 385 37.47 -8.59 13.53
CA THR A 385 38.91 -8.41 13.71
C THR A 385 39.25 -8.42 15.21
N PRO A 386 40.27 -9.18 15.67
CA PRO A 386 40.63 -9.24 17.09
C PRO A 386 41.02 -7.88 17.70
N ALA A 387 40.67 -7.69 18.97
CA ALA A 387 40.86 -6.44 19.69
C ALA A 387 42.33 -6.12 19.99
N ALA A 388 42.68 -4.83 19.95
CA ALA A 388 43.95 -4.33 20.45
C ALA A 388 43.93 -4.19 21.99
N THR A 389 45.07 -4.49 22.61
CA THR A 389 45.28 -4.51 24.07
C THR A 389 45.11 -3.12 24.72
N PRO A 390 44.49 -3.02 25.92
CA PRO A 390 44.35 -1.74 26.62
C PRO A 390 45.64 -1.28 27.32
N THR A 391 45.95 0.02 27.20
CA THR A 391 47.02 0.70 27.95
C THR A 391 46.48 1.23 29.29
N PRO A 392 47.24 1.20 30.41
CA PRO A 392 46.71 1.56 31.74
C PRO A 392 46.34 3.04 31.94
N ALA A 393 45.44 3.27 32.89
CA ALA A 393 44.83 4.57 33.18
C ALA A 393 45.78 5.58 33.87
N ALA A 394 45.55 6.87 33.59
CA ALA A 394 46.07 7.98 34.38
C ALA A 394 45.03 8.43 35.43
N THR A 395 45.47 8.60 36.67
CA THR A 395 44.65 8.95 37.82
C THR A 395 44.28 10.44 37.85
N VAL A 396 43.00 10.77 38.03
CA VAL A 396 42.53 12.14 38.30
C VAL A 396 42.02 12.21 39.76
N PRO A 397 42.50 13.16 40.59
CA PRO A 397 42.09 13.24 41.99
C PRO A 397 40.68 13.85 42.18
N LEU A 398 39.94 13.29 43.15
CA LEU A 398 38.65 13.81 43.62
C LEU A 398 38.82 15.13 44.40
N GLY A 399 38.02 16.15 44.07
CA GLY A 399 37.90 17.33 44.93
C GLY A 399 37.38 18.60 44.26
N ALA A 400 36.07 18.68 44.00
CA ALA A 400 35.37 19.93 43.72
C ALA A 400 33.98 19.94 44.37
N LYS A 401 33.68 21.00 45.14
CA LYS A 401 32.34 21.22 45.73
C LYS A 401 31.38 21.80 44.69
N PRO A 402 30.05 21.66 44.86
CA PRO A 402 29.07 22.29 43.97
C PRO A 402 29.25 23.81 43.97
N VAL A 403 29.34 24.40 42.79
CA VAL A 403 29.33 25.85 42.59
C VAL A 403 27.89 26.36 42.68
N ALA A 404 27.68 27.47 43.38
CA ALA A 404 26.36 28.07 43.52
C ALA A 404 25.78 28.51 42.16
N ALA A 405 24.47 28.43 42.00
CA ALA A 405 23.78 28.89 40.80
C ALA A 405 23.99 30.40 40.60
N ALA A 406 24.25 30.80 39.35
CA ALA A 406 24.38 32.20 38.98
C ALA A 406 23.02 32.92 39.04
N GLU A 407 23.02 34.19 39.45
CA GLU A 407 21.83 35.04 39.38
C GLU A 407 21.42 35.29 37.91
N PRO A 408 20.11 35.36 37.61
CA PRO A 408 19.63 35.61 36.27
C PRO A 408 19.89 37.07 35.83
N PRO A 409 20.12 37.33 34.54
CA PRO A 409 20.38 38.68 34.03
C PRO A 409 19.13 39.58 34.11
N ASP A 410 19.38 40.88 34.30
CA ASP A 410 18.34 41.91 34.40
C ASP A 410 17.34 41.86 33.22
N GLY A 411 16.05 41.95 33.55
CA GLY A 411 14.95 41.94 32.58
C GLY A 411 14.24 40.60 32.38
N CYS A 412 14.63 39.52 33.06
CA CYS A 412 13.79 38.31 33.13
C CYS A 412 12.69 38.42 34.19
N SER A 413 11.44 38.18 33.80
CA SER A 413 10.38 37.76 34.73
C SER A 413 10.25 36.23 34.69
N PRO A 414 10.47 35.51 35.81
CA PRO A 414 10.33 34.06 35.84
C PRO A 414 8.86 33.67 35.75
N VAL A 415 8.54 32.71 34.88
CA VAL A 415 7.20 32.12 34.78
C VAL A 415 7.13 30.88 35.68
N ASP A 416 6.19 30.87 36.62
CA ASP A 416 5.88 29.67 37.41
C ASP A 416 5.03 28.71 36.57
N LEU A 417 5.60 27.55 36.23
CA LEU A 417 4.95 26.53 35.42
C LEU A 417 4.60 25.26 36.23
N GLY A 418 4.81 25.30 37.54
CA GLY A 418 4.66 24.16 38.44
C GLY A 418 5.82 23.14 38.36
N GLU A 419 6.17 22.57 39.51
CA GLU A 419 7.39 21.78 39.71
C GLU A 419 7.57 20.61 38.72
N TRP A 420 6.48 19.98 38.27
CA TRP A 420 6.51 18.86 37.32
C TRP A 420 7.00 19.28 35.92
N VAL A 421 6.64 20.48 35.46
CA VAL A 421 7.06 21.02 34.16
C VAL A 421 8.49 21.55 34.26
N GLU A 422 8.81 22.26 35.33
CA GLU A 422 10.14 22.83 35.58
C GLU A 422 11.22 21.74 35.73
N HIS A 423 10.88 20.57 36.27
CA HIS A 423 11.77 19.40 36.34
C HIS A 423 12.19 18.87 34.96
N TRP A 424 11.26 18.80 34.00
CA TRP A 424 11.56 18.35 32.63
C TRP A 424 12.29 19.41 31.78
N LEU A 425 12.16 20.69 32.13
CA LEU A 425 12.85 21.80 31.45
C LEU A 425 14.24 22.11 32.03
N GLY A 426 14.61 21.48 33.16
CA GLY A 426 15.92 21.69 33.81
C GLY A 426 16.07 23.03 34.53
N GLY A 427 14.98 23.74 34.80
CA GLY A 427 14.98 25.06 35.45
C GLY A 427 13.73 25.89 35.12
N LYS A 428 13.62 27.08 35.74
CA LYS A 428 12.52 28.01 35.48
C LYS A 428 12.67 28.69 34.12
N LEU A 429 11.56 28.82 33.40
CA LEU A 429 11.54 29.47 32.09
C LEU A 429 11.55 31.00 32.23
N CYS A 430 12.57 31.64 31.67
CA CYS A 430 12.68 33.10 31.59
C CYS A 430 12.09 33.63 30.28
N VAL A 431 11.21 34.64 30.36
CA VAL A 431 10.65 35.34 29.20
C VAL A 431 10.94 36.85 29.32
N ARG A 432 11.44 37.46 28.24
CA ARG A 432 11.60 38.92 28.11
C ARG A 432 10.42 39.50 27.32
N PHE A 433 9.85 40.60 27.82
CA PHE A 433 8.65 41.24 27.25
C PHE A 433 8.93 42.47 26.36
N ASP A 434 10.19 42.69 25.96
CA ASP A 434 10.63 43.94 25.31
C ASP A 434 10.45 43.98 23.77
N TRP A 435 9.52 43.20 23.21
CA TRP A 435 9.32 43.16 21.74
C TRP A 435 7.91 43.48 21.26
N TRP A 436 7.25 44.45 21.91
CA TRP A 436 6.15 45.19 21.29
C TRP A 436 5.98 46.62 21.85
N SER A 437 6.86 47.51 21.40
CA SER A 437 6.61 48.96 21.36
C SER A 437 6.76 49.42 19.91
N GLY A 438 5.65 49.65 19.22
CA GLY A 438 5.68 50.10 17.83
C GLY A 438 5.92 51.61 17.71
N ASP A 439 6.41 52.02 16.55
CA ASP A 439 6.34 53.42 16.10
C ASP A 439 6.17 53.48 14.58
N ARG A 440 5.02 54.03 14.18
CA ARG A 440 4.67 54.74 12.92
C ARG A 440 4.91 54.06 11.56
#